data_AF-A0A8S3J9R9-F1
#
_entry.id   AF-A0A8S3J9R9-F1
#
_cell.length_a   1.000
_cell.length_b   1.000
_cell.length_c   1.000
_cell.angle_alpha   90.00
_cell.angle_beta   90.00
_cell.angle_gamma   90.00
#
_symmetry.space_group_name_H-M   'P 1'
#
loop_
_entity.id
_entity.type
_entity.pdbx_description
1 polymer ?
#
loop_
_entity_poly.entity_id
_entity_poly.type
_entity_poly.pdbx_seq_one_letter_code
_entity_poly.pdbx_strand_id
1 'polypeptide(L)'
;DEITLEFAISTIFDLMLPGVLIVILAFYGFFHCWLNGFAELLRFDDRMFYEDWWNLTSAATFWRSWNVVVHDWLYVYVYKDMSKLLNGNRNLSATCVVIVSALFHEYFMIITLGFFSPVLIGWFGIFGMLFRFSFPRAKGTQWNIVLLAFVPICVAVIPYFYVLEVSARYFPA
;
A
#
# COMPACT_ATOMS: atom_id res chain seq x y z
N ASP A 1 5.68 -23.13 -22.04
CA ASP A 1 4.38 -23.36 -21.36
C ASP A 1 3.61 -22.07 -21.28
N GLU A 2 2.39 -22.07 -21.80
CA GLU A 2 1.53 -20.88 -21.88
C GLU A 2 0.97 -20.57 -20.48
N ILE A 3 1.08 -19.32 -20.00
CA ILE A 3 0.51 -18.92 -18.71
C ILE A 3 -1.01 -18.98 -18.83
N THR A 4 -1.61 -20.05 -18.31
CA THR A 4 -3.07 -20.20 -18.29
C THR A 4 -3.67 -19.39 -17.14
N LEU A 5 -4.92 -18.95 -17.31
CA LEU A 5 -5.67 -18.24 -16.27
C LEU A 5 -5.80 -19.10 -15.00
N GLU A 6 -6.00 -20.40 -15.15
CA GLU A 6 -6.12 -21.35 -14.03
C GLU A 6 -4.82 -21.39 -13.20
N PHE A 7 -3.66 -21.45 -13.89
CA PHE A 7 -2.37 -21.41 -13.23
C PHE A 7 -2.14 -20.10 -12.47
N ALA A 8 -2.52 -18.97 -13.08
CA ALA A 8 -2.43 -17.66 -12.44
C ALA A 8 -3.27 -17.58 -11.16
N ILE A 9 -4.53 -18.02 -11.22
CA ILE A 9 -5.44 -18.00 -10.07
C ILE A 9 -4.93 -18.90 -8.94
N SER A 10 -4.49 -20.13 -9.26
CA SER A 10 -3.94 -21.05 -8.26
C SER A 10 -2.71 -20.45 -7.57
N THR A 11 -1.79 -19.89 -8.36
CA THR A 11 -0.55 -19.29 -7.84
C THR A 11 -0.84 -18.09 -6.93
N ILE A 12 -1.76 -17.20 -7.35
CA ILE A 12 -2.17 -16.06 -6.53
C ILE A 12 -2.77 -16.55 -5.21
N PHE A 13 -3.63 -17.57 -5.24
CA PHE A 13 -4.22 -18.14 -4.02
C PHE A 13 -3.14 -18.69 -3.06
N ASP A 14 -2.17 -19.43 -3.58
CA ASP A 14 -1.06 -19.98 -2.81
C ASP A 14 -0.17 -18.88 -2.20
N LEU A 15 -0.06 -17.72 -2.85
CA LEU A 15 0.71 -16.57 -2.38
C LEU A 15 -0.01 -15.74 -1.29
N MET A 16 -1.33 -15.89 -1.11
CA MET A 16 -2.09 -15.06 -0.16
C MET A 16 -1.61 -15.22 1.28
N LEU A 17 -1.53 -16.47 1.76
CA LEU A 17 -1.12 -16.74 3.14
C LEU A 17 0.34 -16.30 3.45
N PRO A 18 1.36 -16.71 2.68
CA PRO A 18 2.72 -16.26 2.92
C PRO A 18 2.86 -14.74 2.73
N GLY A 19 2.15 -14.14 1.77
CA GLY A 19 2.16 -12.69 1.54
C GLY A 19 1.63 -11.92 2.76
N VAL A 20 0.52 -12.34 3.34
CA VAL A 20 -0.03 -11.72 4.56
C VAL A 20 0.93 -11.86 5.74
N LEU A 21 1.53 -13.04 5.92
CA LEU A 21 2.49 -13.27 7.00
C LEU A 21 3.71 -12.35 6.86
N ILE A 22 4.27 -12.22 5.65
CA ILE A 22 5.40 -11.33 5.38
C ILE A 22 5.02 -9.88 5.69
N VAL A 23 3.85 -9.41 5.27
CA VAL A 23 3.41 -8.04 5.54
C VAL A 23 3.21 -7.77 7.02
N ILE A 24 2.60 -8.69 7.77
CA ILE A 24 2.42 -8.54 9.22
C ILE A 24 3.77 -8.54 9.94
N LEU A 25 4.68 -9.46 9.59
CA LEU A 25 6.01 -9.55 10.19
C LEU A 25 6.87 -8.34 9.86
N ALA A 26 6.86 -7.90 8.60
CA ALA A 26 7.58 -6.70 8.18
C ALA A 26 7.01 -5.44 8.85
N PHE A 27 5.68 -5.35 8.97
CA PHE A 27 5.02 -4.27 9.69
C PHE A 27 5.49 -4.21 11.15
N TYR A 28 5.38 -5.33 11.86
CA TYR A 28 5.79 -5.40 13.26
C TYR A 28 7.30 -5.15 13.43
N GLY A 29 8.14 -5.83 12.64
CA GLY A 29 9.59 -5.70 12.71
C GLY A 29 10.07 -4.28 12.44
N PHE A 30 9.48 -3.59 11.46
CA PHE A 30 9.89 -2.23 11.12
C PHE A 30 9.19 -1.17 12.01
N PHE A 31 7.87 -1.07 11.98
CA PHE A 31 7.16 0.01 12.67
C PHE A 31 7.17 -0.15 14.18
N HIS A 32 7.01 -1.37 14.69
CA HIS A 32 6.99 -1.60 16.12
C HIS A 32 8.41 -1.73 16.67
N CYS A 33 9.21 -2.69 16.19
CA CYS A 33 10.52 -2.95 16.79
C CYS A 33 11.59 -1.93 16.38
N TRP A 34 11.80 -1.71 15.08
CA TRP A 34 12.90 -0.87 14.59
C TRP A 34 12.70 0.60 14.96
N LEU A 35 11.55 1.20 14.64
CA LEU A 35 11.32 2.62 14.93
C LEU A 35 11.31 2.93 16.43
N ASN A 36 10.71 2.08 17.28
CA ASN A 36 10.80 2.27 18.73
C ASN A 36 12.23 2.09 19.26
N GLY A 37 12.99 1.14 18.69
CA GLY A 37 14.40 0.97 19.03
C GLY A 37 15.21 2.24 18.75
N PHE A 38 15.01 2.86 17.58
CA PHE A 38 15.64 4.14 17.25
C PHE A 38 15.11 5.30 18.10
N ALA A 39 13.80 5.32 18.40
CA ALA A 39 13.21 6.35 19.24
C ALA A 39 13.83 6.34 20.65
N GLU A 40 14.03 5.15 21.23
CA GLU A 40 14.70 5.01 22.53
C GLU A 40 16.16 5.48 22.46
N LEU A 41 16.92 5.04 21.45
CA LEU A 41 18.32 5.42 21.26
C LEU A 41 18.50 6.94 21.09
N LEU A 42 17.57 7.59 20.39
CA LEU A 42 17.59 9.03 20.12
C LEU A 42 16.88 9.85 21.20
N ARG A 43 16.29 9.20 22.22
CA ARG A 43 15.45 9.84 23.24
C ARG A 43 14.30 10.64 22.62
N PHE A 44 13.71 10.10 21.57
CA PHE A 44 12.54 10.64 20.91
C PHE A 44 11.27 10.13 21.61
N ASP A 45 10.45 11.07 22.06
CA ASP A 45 9.29 10.78 22.93
C ASP A 45 8.03 10.41 22.15
N ASP A 46 7.85 10.94 20.93
CA ASP A 46 6.70 10.62 20.10
C ASP A 46 6.87 9.24 19.44
N ARG A 47 6.04 8.28 19.85
CA ARG A 47 6.12 6.88 19.39
C ARG A 47 4.91 6.46 18.55
N MET A 48 4.07 7.42 18.15
CA MET A 48 2.86 7.14 17.39
C MET A 48 3.16 6.92 15.90
N PHE A 49 3.89 5.86 15.60
CA PHE A 49 4.26 5.52 14.21
C PHE A 49 3.11 4.90 13.41
N TYR A 50 2.14 4.30 14.10
CA TYR A 50 0.94 3.67 13.55
C TYR A 50 -0.20 3.67 14.59
N GLU A 51 -1.42 3.48 14.13
CA GLU A 51 -2.63 3.28 14.97
C GLU A 51 -3.26 1.90 14.67
N ASP A 52 -4.39 1.58 15.32
CA ASP A 52 -5.10 0.28 15.23
C ASP A 52 -5.76 0.02 13.86
N TRP A 53 -4.95 -0.05 12.80
CA TRP A 53 -5.39 -0.10 11.41
C TRP A 53 -6.21 -1.36 11.06
N TRP A 54 -6.05 -2.44 11.84
CA TRP A 54 -6.73 -3.72 11.68
C TRP A 54 -8.18 -3.74 12.17
N ASN A 55 -8.59 -2.77 12.99
CA ASN A 55 -9.96 -2.68 13.53
C ASN A 55 -10.81 -1.61 12.83
N LEU A 56 -10.33 -1.07 11.71
CA LEU A 56 -10.92 0.11 11.13
C LEU A 56 -12.11 -0.19 10.24
N THR A 57 -13.13 0.64 10.42
CA THR A 57 -14.42 0.50 9.75
C THR A 57 -14.54 1.36 8.49
N SER A 58 -13.47 2.05 8.09
CA SER A 58 -13.46 2.90 6.89
C SER A 58 -12.11 2.88 6.20
N ALA A 59 -12.12 2.75 4.87
CA ALA A 59 -10.92 2.77 4.04
C ALA A 59 -10.11 4.06 4.22
N ALA A 60 -10.80 5.19 4.40
CA ALA A 60 -10.13 6.48 4.61
C ALA A 60 -9.33 6.50 5.91
N THR A 61 -9.78 5.80 6.96
CA THR A 61 -9.05 5.72 8.23
C THR A 61 -7.89 4.72 8.11
N PHE A 62 -8.10 3.59 7.41
CA PHE A 62 -7.07 2.57 7.17
C PHE A 62 -5.78 3.16 6.59
N TRP A 63 -5.90 4.01 5.57
CA TRP A 63 -4.73 4.64 4.93
C TRP A 63 -3.99 5.64 5.83
N ARG A 64 -4.63 6.18 6.88
CA ARG A 64 -3.97 7.14 7.80
C ARG A 64 -3.28 6.45 8.96
N SER A 65 -3.89 5.38 9.45
CA SER A 65 -3.45 4.65 10.63
C SER A 65 -2.29 3.68 10.35
N TRP A 66 -2.17 3.17 9.11
CA TRP A 66 -1.15 2.17 8.78
C TRP A 66 0.27 2.71 8.98
N ASN A 67 0.56 3.90 8.44
CA ASN A 67 1.87 4.54 8.55
C ASN A 67 1.65 6.03 8.77
N VAL A 68 1.57 6.42 10.05
CA VAL A 68 1.25 7.79 10.46
C VAL A 68 2.34 8.75 10.00
N VAL A 69 3.61 8.34 10.06
CA VAL A 69 4.76 9.17 9.66
C VAL A 69 4.67 9.59 8.18
N VAL A 70 4.46 8.62 7.28
CA VAL A 70 4.34 8.92 5.84
C VAL A 70 3.03 9.63 5.54
N HIS A 71 1.94 9.24 6.21
CA HIS A 71 0.65 9.92 6.05
C HIS A 71 0.76 11.41 6.39
N ASP A 72 1.38 11.76 7.52
CA ASP A 72 1.48 13.14 7.99
C ASP A 72 2.41 13.95 7.09
N TRP A 73 3.50 13.37 6.62
CA TRP A 73 4.36 14.00 5.62
C TRP A 73 3.58 14.30 4.32
N LEU A 74 2.85 13.32 3.79
CA LEU A 74 2.00 13.51 2.59
C LEU A 74 0.91 14.54 2.84
N TYR A 75 0.31 14.56 4.03
CA TYR A 75 -0.75 15.51 4.36
C TYR A 75 -0.21 16.95 4.44
N VAL A 76 0.90 17.15 5.14
CA VAL A 76 1.46 18.49 5.37
C VAL A 76 2.08 19.06 4.09
N TYR A 77 2.89 18.28 3.38
CA TYR A 77 3.71 18.80 2.28
C TYR A 77 3.12 18.60 0.89
N VAL A 78 2.21 17.63 0.72
CA VAL A 78 1.58 17.38 -0.59
C VAL A 78 0.14 17.83 -0.57
N TYR A 79 -0.70 17.28 0.32
CA TYR A 79 -2.13 17.53 0.31
C TYR A 79 -2.47 19.01 0.56
N LYS A 80 -1.92 19.63 1.60
CA LYS A 80 -2.24 21.04 1.94
C LYS A 80 -1.85 21.99 0.83
N ASP A 81 -0.69 21.79 0.21
CA ASP A 81 -0.21 22.69 -0.83
C ASP A 81 -0.94 22.47 -2.16
N MET A 82 -1.20 21.21 -2.53
CA MET A 82 -2.10 20.93 -3.67
C MET A 82 -3.50 21.48 -3.44
N SER A 83 -4.01 21.43 -2.21
CA SER A 83 -5.31 22.01 -1.86
C SER A 83 -5.34 23.51 -2.03
N LYS A 84 -4.26 24.23 -1.69
CA LYS A 84 -4.17 25.67 -1.97
C LYS A 84 -4.10 25.95 -3.47
N LEU A 85 -3.25 25.23 -4.20
CA LEU A 85 -3.06 25.41 -5.65
C LEU A 85 -4.32 25.09 -6.47
N LEU A 86 -5.12 24.13 -6.01
CA LEU A 86 -6.33 23.65 -6.68
C LEU A 86 -7.62 24.25 -6.09
N ASN A 87 -7.52 25.45 -5.51
CA ASN A 87 -8.65 26.22 -4.95
C ASN A 87 -9.54 25.43 -3.97
N GLY A 88 -8.95 24.59 -3.14
CA GLY A 88 -9.64 23.79 -2.12
C GLY A 88 -10.29 22.51 -2.66
N ASN A 89 -10.03 22.11 -3.92
CA ASN A 89 -10.62 20.89 -4.48
C ASN A 89 -10.04 19.63 -3.81
N ARG A 90 -10.79 19.08 -2.83
CA ARG A 90 -10.40 17.92 -2.04
C ARG A 90 -10.14 16.65 -2.85
N ASN A 91 -10.87 16.46 -3.95
CA ASN A 91 -10.73 15.26 -4.76
C ASN A 91 -9.43 15.31 -5.56
N LEU A 92 -9.20 16.40 -6.29
CA LEU A 92 -7.97 16.57 -7.05
C LEU A 92 -6.73 16.58 -6.14
N SER A 93 -6.79 17.29 -5.01
CA SER A 93 -5.67 17.36 -4.05
C SER A 93 -5.26 15.99 -3.55
N ALA A 94 -6.24 15.12 -3.33
CA ALA A 94 -5.94 13.79 -2.84
C ALA A 94 -5.61 12.79 -3.94
N THR A 95 -6.13 12.97 -5.15
CA THR A 95 -5.64 12.27 -6.33
C THR A 95 -4.14 12.55 -6.51
N CYS A 96 -3.69 13.79 -6.34
CA CYS A 96 -2.27 14.13 -6.34
C CYS A 96 -1.48 13.34 -5.26
N VAL A 97 -2.00 13.25 -4.04
CA VAL A 97 -1.35 12.45 -2.97
C VAL A 97 -1.24 10.98 -3.35
N VAL A 98 -2.30 10.38 -3.90
CA VAL A 98 -2.29 8.97 -4.33
C VAL A 98 -1.30 8.75 -5.46
N ILE A 99 -1.26 9.65 -6.45
CA ILE A 99 -0.30 9.58 -7.56
C ILE A 99 1.14 9.69 -7.05
N VAL A 100 1.44 10.69 -6.21
CA VAL A 100 2.78 10.86 -5.63
C VAL A 100 3.17 9.60 -4.86
N SER A 101 2.29 9.09 -4.00
CA SER A 101 2.54 7.85 -3.26
C SER A 101 2.79 6.66 -4.19
N ALA A 102 1.96 6.46 -5.22
CA ALA A 102 2.13 5.37 -6.18
C ALA A 102 3.46 5.45 -6.95
N LEU A 103 3.89 6.65 -7.34
CA LEU A 103 5.18 6.87 -8.00
C LEU A 103 6.36 6.54 -7.08
N PHE A 104 6.29 6.88 -5.80
CA PHE A 104 7.34 6.52 -4.83
C PHE A 104 7.45 5.01 -4.61
N HIS A 105 6.31 4.31 -4.52
CA HIS A 105 6.30 2.85 -4.39
C HIS A 105 6.90 2.17 -5.63
N GLU A 106 6.53 2.62 -6.83
CA GLU A 106 7.09 2.11 -8.07
C GLU A 106 8.58 2.43 -8.20
N TYR A 107 9.00 3.64 -7.84
CA TYR A 107 10.41 4.04 -7.84
C TYR A 107 11.27 3.13 -6.96
N PHE A 108 10.78 2.77 -5.77
CA PHE A 108 11.46 1.83 -4.89
C PHE A 108 11.58 0.43 -5.55
N MET A 109 10.53 -0.03 -6.24
CA MET A 109 10.59 -1.30 -6.98
C MET A 109 11.57 -1.25 -8.15
N ILE A 110 11.66 -0.13 -8.88
CA ILE A 110 12.63 0.06 -9.97
C ILE A 110 14.06 -0.09 -9.44
N ILE A 111 14.37 0.56 -8.32
CA ILE A 111 15.72 0.48 -7.73
C ILE A 111 16.04 -0.94 -7.25
N THR A 112 15.07 -1.61 -6.62
CA THR A 112 15.31 -2.93 -6.04
C THR A 112 15.39 -4.04 -7.10
N LEU A 113 14.59 -3.97 -8.16
CA LEU A 113 14.52 -5.00 -9.21
C LEU A 113 15.38 -4.68 -10.44
N GLY A 114 15.79 -3.42 -10.63
CA GLY A 114 16.61 -2.98 -11.75
C GLY A 114 15.85 -2.79 -13.07
N PHE A 115 14.51 -2.81 -13.06
CA PHE A 115 13.68 -2.56 -14.23
C PHE A 115 12.36 -1.86 -13.86
N PHE A 116 11.69 -1.27 -14.86
CA PHE A 116 10.38 -0.64 -14.69
C PHE A 116 9.25 -1.62 -15.03
N SER A 117 8.28 -1.79 -14.11
CA SER A 117 7.06 -2.56 -14.33
C SER A 117 5.92 -1.96 -13.50
N PRO A 118 4.98 -1.21 -14.12
CA PRO A 118 4.03 -0.29 -13.46
C PRO A 118 2.91 -0.99 -12.68
N VAL A 119 3.18 -2.15 -12.09
CA VAL A 119 2.26 -2.96 -11.31
C VAL A 119 1.78 -2.17 -10.10
N LEU A 120 2.66 -1.48 -9.36
CA LEU A 120 2.24 -0.70 -8.18
C LEU A 120 1.51 0.57 -8.59
N ILE A 121 1.92 1.26 -9.66
CA ILE A 121 1.15 2.41 -10.17
C ILE A 121 -0.27 1.98 -10.52
N GLY A 122 -0.42 0.85 -11.23
CA GLY A 122 -1.72 0.29 -11.58
C GLY A 122 -2.52 -0.16 -10.37
N TRP A 123 -1.99 -1.08 -9.56
CA TRP A 123 -2.72 -1.66 -8.43
C TRP A 123 -2.94 -0.66 -7.30
N PHE A 124 -1.89 -0.01 -6.80
CA PHE A 124 -2.01 0.92 -5.67
C PHE A 124 -2.73 2.21 -6.08
N GLY A 125 -2.40 2.77 -7.26
CA GLY A 125 -2.99 4.00 -7.76
C GLY A 125 -4.47 3.86 -8.13
N ILE A 126 -4.82 2.88 -8.97
CA ILE A 126 -6.19 2.71 -9.47
C ILE A 126 -7.11 2.21 -8.35
N PHE A 127 -6.73 1.15 -7.62
CA PHE A 127 -7.60 0.66 -6.55
C PHE A 127 -7.69 1.66 -5.39
N GLY A 128 -6.59 2.35 -5.03
CA GLY A 128 -6.62 3.41 -4.02
C GLY A 128 -7.62 4.52 -4.36
N MET A 129 -7.69 4.92 -5.64
CA MET A 129 -8.69 5.88 -6.12
C MET A 129 -10.10 5.29 -6.18
N LEU A 130 -10.27 4.05 -6.67
CA LEU A 130 -11.58 3.38 -6.74
C LEU A 130 -12.21 3.24 -5.35
N PHE A 131 -11.47 2.74 -4.36
CA PHE A 131 -11.97 2.63 -2.99
C PHE A 131 -12.43 3.98 -2.44
N ARG A 132 -11.71 5.05 -2.76
CA ARG A 132 -12.05 6.41 -2.32
C ARG A 132 -13.33 6.95 -2.99
N PHE A 133 -13.45 6.81 -4.32
CA PHE A 133 -14.56 7.41 -5.08
C PHE A 133 -15.83 6.57 -5.02
N SER A 134 -15.71 5.24 -5.05
CA SER A 134 -16.85 4.33 -5.02
C SER A 134 -17.46 4.21 -3.62
N PHE A 135 -16.64 4.36 -2.57
CA PHE A 135 -17.06 4.10 -1.19
C PHE A 135 -16.73 5.22 -0.19
N PRO A 136 -17.08 6.50 -0.47
CA PRO A 136 -16.67 7.64 0.36
C PRO A 136 -17.35 7.68 1.74
N ARG A 137 -18.50 7.01 1.91
CA ARG A 137 -19.28 6.97 3.17
C ARG A 137 -19.35 5.59 3.82
N ALA A 138 -18.58 4.66 3.29
CA ALA A 138 -18.41 3.32 3.82
C ALA A 138 -17.94 3.32 5.27
N LYS A 139 -18.81 2.84 6.17
CA LYS A 139 -18.55 2.70 7.60
C LYS A 139 -19.22 1.43 8.16
N GLY A 140 -18.65 0.89 9.22
CA GLY A 140 -19.16 -0.26 9.98
C GLY A 140 -18.33 -1.53 9.85
N THR A 141 -18.70 -2.57 10.60
CA THR A 141 -17.96 -3.85 10.66
C THR A 141 -17.86 -4.55 9.31
N GLN A 142 -18.87 -4.40 8.45
CA GLN A 142 -18.84 -4.94 7.08
C GLN A 142 -17.64 -4.41 6.28
N TRP A 143 -17.27 -3.15 6.48
CA TRP A 143 -16.14 -2.54 5.81
C TRP A 143 -14.80 -3.02 6.35
N ASN A 144 -14.74 -3.36 7.64
CA ASN A 144 -13.57 -4.03 8.18
C ASN A 144 -13.34 -5.38 7.48
N ILE A 145 -14.39 -6.19 7.33
CA ILE A 145 -14.31 -7.49 6.61
C ILE A 145 -13.85 -7.30 5.16
N VAL A 146 -14.40 -6.31 4.44
CA VAL A 146 -14.00 -6.02 3.06
C VAL A 146 -12.52 -5.64 2.97
N LEU A 147 -12.04 -4.76 3.86
CA LEU A 147 -10.63 -4.35 3.87
C LEU A 147 -9.70 -5.51 4.24
N LEU A 148 -10.07 -6.30 5.26
CA LEU A 148 -9.30 -7.48 5.68
C LEU A 148 -9.28 -8.57 4.61
N ALA A 149 -10.32 -8.71 3.78
CA ALA A 149 -10.32 -9.63 2.65
C ALA A 149 -9.51 -9.09 1.45
N PHE A 150 -9.48 -7.76 1.27
CA PHE A 150 -8.78 -7.12 0.16
C PHE A 150 -7.26 -7.16 0.31
N VAL A 151 -6.74 -6.95 1.52
CA VAL A 151 -5.28 -6.95 1.79
C VAL A 151 -4.60 -8.26 1.33
N PRO A 152 -5.07 -9.48 1.70
CA PRO A 152 -4.52 -10.75 1.23
C PRO A 152 -4.46 -10.88 -0.29
N ILE A 153 -5.46 -10.36 -1.00
CA ILE A 153 -5.50 -10.38 -2.47
C ILE A 153 -4.39 -9.48 -3.02
N CYS A 154 -4.26 -8.25 -2.51
CA CYS A 154 -3.23 -7.32 -2.96
C CYS A 154 -1.82 -7.85 -2.73
N VAL A 155 -1.55 -8.41 -1.55
CA VAL A 155 -0.22 -8.92 -1.19
C VAL A 155 0.15 -10.18 -1.96
N ALA A 156 -0.79 -10.85 -2.63
CA ALA A 156 -0.52 -11.96 -3.53
C ALA A 156 -0.36 -11.51 -4.98
N VAL A 157 -1.27 -10.65 -5.46
CA VAL A 157 -1.32 -10.24 -6.87
C VAL A 157 -0.13 -9.37 -7.26
N ILE A 158 0.27 -8.44 -6.40
CA ILE A 158 1.42 -7.55 -6.67
C ILE A 158 2.72 -8.35 -6.89
N PRO A 159 3.16 -9.21 -5.95
CA PRO A 159 4.39 -9.98 -6.17
C PRO A 159 4.24 -11.00 -7.29
N TYR A 160 3.05 -11.57 -7.54
CA TYR A 160 2.84 -12.45 -8.69
C TYR A 160 3.26 -11.79 -10.01
N PHE A 161 2.78 -10.56 -10.27
CA PHE A 161 3.15 -9.84 -11.49
C PHE A 161 4.64 -9.46 -11.55
N TYR A 162 5.24 -9.07 -10.42
CA TYR A 162 6.68 -8.81 -10.40
C TYR A 162 7.51 -10.08 -10.62
N VAL A 163 7.13 -11.21 -10.05
CA VAL A 163 7.80 -12.51 -10.24
C VAL A 163 7.69 -12.97 -11.68
N LEU A 164 6.52 -12.80 -12.31
CA LEU A 164 6.36 -13.08 -13.74
C LEU A 164 7.34 -12.26 -14.58
N GLU A 165 7.43 -10.96 -14.31
CA GLU A 165 8.30 -10.06 -15.06
C GLU A 165 9.79 -10.39 -14.85
N VAL A 166 10.19 -10.69 -13.61
CA VAL A 166 11.54 -11.19 -13.28
C VAL A 166 11.82 -12.49 -14.03
N SER A 167 10.87 -13.43 -14.03
CA SER A 167 11.03 -14.73 -14.67
C SER A 167 11.21 -14.60 -16.18
N ALA A 168 10.39 -13.77 -16.83
CA ALA A 168 10.48 -13.50 -18.25
C ALA A 168 11.81 -12.84 -18.67
N ARG A 169 12.39 -12.00 -17.81
CA ARG A 169 13.62 -11.25 -18.10
C ARG A 169 14.89 -12.06 -17.85
N TYR A 170 14.95 -12.78 -16.74
CA TYR A 170 16.19 -13.40 -16.26
C TYR A 170 16.24 -14.92 -16.47
N PHE A 171 15.10 -15.56 -16.72
CA PHE A 171 15.01 -17.00 -16.97
C PHE A 171 14.24 -17.28 -18.28
N PRO A 172 14.71 -16.76 -19.43
CA PRO A 172 14.10 -17.08 -20.71
C PRO A 172 14.25 -18.58 -20.99
N ALA A 173 13.14 -19.22 -21.36
CA ALA A 173 13.08 -20.62 -21.78
C ALA A 173 13.75 -20.84 -23.14
#